data_AF-A0A4R0Y9R5-F1
#
_entry.id   AF-A0A4R0Y9R5-F1
#
_cell.length_a   1.000
_cell.length_b   1.000
_cell.length_c   1.000
_cell.angle_alpha   90.00
_cell.angle_beta   90.00
_cell.angle_gamma   90.00
#
_symmetry.space_group_name_H-M   'P 1'
#
loop_
_entity.id
_entity.type
_entity.pdbx_description
1 polymer ?
#
loop_
_entity_poly.entity_id
_entity_poly.type
_entity_poly.pdbx_seq_one_letter_code
_entity_poly.pdbx_strand_id
1 'polypeptide(L)'
;MLRLLLALTLLAGPALAQKAGPAPAPPAPSGKSGPSAPTPGPGRPGQANREILLRNNSQSALREVYLWEGAASARSQGPDRLGADMVAAGRTYRLNLGRVGCQMRLRAVFEDGSAEARPVDVCQTRELVLDDSNTRPVDITNNTDAELMQLYLARPDAAGPDRLGSATVPANDSFRIRLRGETGCEFEARAVFRGSREAVRQPVNLCTTPSIAFGDPAVPLREITVANRSRRVMRELYAAAGTGAWGPDRLGSAVLAPGQSILLRTRSQECRVRLRAVFADNRALEQTDVDLCGGQPVTFSTARRVTLVQNHARPVREAYLSDIADSDWGANLLAAPLPNGQRREIGTDGGCRADLRIVFDNGNAEEARNIDICARTEIELKPGWVAE
;
A
#
# COMPACT_ATOMS: atom_id res chain seq x y z
N MET A 1 -36.22 37.02 16.44
CA MET A 1 -35.76 35.68 16.85
C MET A 1 -34.27 35.78 17.17
N LEU A 2 -33.92 35.34 18.37
CA LEU A 2 -32.68 35.60 19.10
C LEU A 2 -31.49 34.82 18.49
N ARG A 3 -30.39 35.50 18.13
CA ARG A 3 -29.12 34.88 17.70
C ARG A 3 -28.28 34.50 18.92
N LEU A 4 -28.00 33.21 19.09
CA LEU A 4 -27.07 32.69 20.08
C LEU A 4 -25.72 32.44 19.40
N LEU A 5 -24.71 33.24 19.73
CA LEU A 5 -23.30 33.04 19.38
C LEU A 5 -22.64 32.19 20.47
N LEU A 6 -22.14 31.00 20.12
CA LEU A 6 -21.24 30.23 20.97
C LEU A 6 -19.82 30.34 20.40
N ALA A 7 -18.98 31.13 21.07
CA ALA A 7 -17.54 31.19 20.84
C ALA A 7 -16.86 30.10 21.68
N LEU A 8 -16.13 29.19 21.04
CA LEU A 8 -15.33 28.18 21.71
C LEU A 8 -13.85 28.56 21.61
N THR A 9 -13.33 29.18 22.68
CA THR A 9 -11.91 29.46 22.90
C THR A 9 -11.22 28.20 23.43
N LEU A 10 -10.23 27.68 22.68
CA LEU A 10 -9.30 26.65 23.14
C LEU A 10 -8.02 27.32 23.66
N LEU A 11 -7.82 27.22 24.97
CA LEU A 11 -6.62 27.64 25.70
C LEU A 11 -5.51 26.59 25.56
N ALA A 12 -4.34 27.01 25.09
CA ALA A 12 -3.10 26.25 25.15
C ALA A 12 -2.52 26.35 26.57
N GLY A 13 -2.31 25.20 27.23
CA GLY A 13 -1.61 25.10 28.51
C GLY A 13 -0.11 24.78 28.32
N PRO A 14 0.79 25.29 29.17
CA PRO A 14 2.22 25.00 29.06
C PRO A 14 2.57 23.64 29.70
N ALA A 15 3.42 22.88 29.02
CA ALA A 15 4.00 21.64 29.52
C ALA A 15 5.12 21.93 30.53
N LEU A 16 4.94 21.50 31.78
CA LEU A 16 5.99 21.50 32.80
C LEU A 16 6.89 20.26 32.60
N ALA A 17 8.15 20.51 32.26
CA ALA A 17 9.20 19.52 32.21
C ALA A 17 9.65 19.15 33.65
N GLN A 18 9.39 17.92 34.08
CA GLN A 18 9.98 17.36 35.31
C GLN A 18 11.33 16.71 35.01
N LYS A 19 12.36 17.28 35.64
CA LYS A 19 13.75 16.85 35.60
C LYS A 19 13.95 15.75 36.64
N ALA A 20 14.15 14.51 36.22
CA ALA A 20 14.46 13.39 37.10
C ALA A 20 15.92 13.48 37.60
N GLY A 21 16.10 13.54 38.92
CA GLY A 21 17.40 13.45 39.58
C GLY A 21 17.86 12.00 39.80
N PRO A 22 19.17 11.75 39.99
CA PRO A 22 19.72 10.41 40.16
C PRO A 22 19.43 9.84 41.55
N ALA A 23 19.05 8.57 41.60
CA ALA A 23 18.79 7.83 42.84
C ALA A 23 20.11 7.42 43.54
N PRO A 24 20.18 7.45 44.89
CA PRO A 24 21.36 7.04 45.65
C PRO A 24 21.47 5.51 45.82
N ALA A 25 22.70 5.02 45.86
CA ALA A 25 23.05 3.63 46.09
C ALA A 25 22.75 3.18 47.54
N PRO A 26 22.30 1.93 47.76
CA PRO A 26 22.12 1.38 49.11
C PRO A 26 23.44 0.84 49.72
N PRO A 27 23.56 0.87 51.06
CA PRO A 27 24.77 0.47 51.79
C PRO A 27 24.89 -1.04 52.00
N ALA A 28 26.13 -1.54 52.04
CA ALA A 28 26.47 -2.87 52.56
C ALA A 28 26.38 -2.90 54.09
N PRO A 29 25.95 -4.03 54.70
CA PRO A 29 26.82 -4.57 55.75
C PRO A 29 26.83 -6.11 55.92
N SER A 30 28.04 -6.58 56.24
CA SER A 30 28.45 -7.46 57.37
C SER A 30 27.99 -8.91 57.45
N GLY A 31 29.01 -9.78 57.56
CA GLY A 31 28.91 -11.22 57.69
C GLY A 31 28.27 -11.74 58.98
N LYS A 32 27.77 -12.98 58.86
CA LYS A 32 27.56 -13.92 59.97
C LYS A 32 27.99 -15.32 59.51
N SER A 33 28.69 -15.99 60.40
CA SER A 33 29.31 -17.30 60.29
C SER A 33 28.39 -18.45 60.73
N GLY A 34 28.35 -19.53 59.92
CA GLY A 34 27.97 -20.92 60.27
C GLY A 34 26.48 -21.25 60.46
N PRO A 35 26.01 -22.52 60.27
CA PRO A 35 26.77 -23.78 60.24
C PRO A 35 26.56 -24.70 59.02
N SER A 36 27.53 -25.61 58.86
CA SER A 36 27.58 -26.95 58.25
C SER A 36 26.58 -27.38 57.15
N ALA A 37 27.19 -27.77 56.04
CA ALA A 37 26.59 -28.37 54.86
C ALA A 37 25.93 -29.74 55.12
N PRO A 38 24.78 -30.04 54.49
CA PRO A 38 24.35 -31.41 54.26
C PRO A 38 25.10 -32.00 53.05
N THR A 39 25.57 -33.23 53.24
CA THR A 39 26.23 -34.09 52.27
C THR A 39 25.54 -34.08 50.89
N PRO A 40 26.27 -33.92 49.77
CA PRO A 40 25.71 -34.08 48.44
C PRO A 40 25.35 -35.55 48.23
N GLY A 41 24.05 -35.85 48.12
CA GLY A 41 23.60 -37.12 47.54
C GLY A 41 24.13 -37.26 46.10
N PRO A 42 24.34 -38.48 45.60
CA PRO A 42 24.82 -38.69 44.24
C PRO A 42 23.82 -38.09 43.25
N GLY A 43 24.23 -36.97 42.65
CA GLY A 43 23.47 -36.30 41.61
C GLY A 43 23.24 -37.26 40.46
N ARG A 44 21.97 -37.36 40.04
CA ARG A 44 21.58 -38.02 38.79
C ARG A 44 22.50 -37.52 37.67
N PRO A 45 23.22 -38.40 36.95
CA PRO A 45 24.05 -37.97 35.84
C PRO A 45 23.16 -37.35 34.74
N GLY A 46 23.47 -36.12 34.35
CA GLY A 46 23.34 -35.69 32.96
C GLY A 46 22.12 -34.87 32.55
N GLN A 47 21.89 -33.69 33.14
CA GLN A 47 21.24 -32.58 32.42
C GLN A 47 22.11 -31.32 32.55
N ALA A 48 23.22 -31.31 31.83
CA ALA A 48 24.04 -30.12 31.64
C ALA A 48 23.24 -29.03 30.92
N ASN A 49 23.55 -27.76 31.18
CA ASN A 49 23.03 -26.65 30.38
C ASN A 49 23.50 -26.84 28.93
N ARG A 50 22.58 -26.86 27.96
CA ARG A 50 22.89 -27.17 26.57
C ARG A 50 22.85 -25.92 25.71
N GLU A 51 23.85 -25.80 24.85
CA GLU A 51 23.93 -24.79 23.81
C GLU A 51 24.16 -25.47 22.46
N ILE A 52 23.47 -25.00 21.42
CA ILE A 52 23.69 -25.44 20.04
C ILE A 52 23.91 -24.22 19.14
N LEU A 53 24.75 -24.38 18.12
CA LEU A 53 24.92 -23.37 17.08
C LEU A 53 23.83 -23.56 16.02
N LEU A 54 23.08 -22.51 15.72
CA LEU A 54 22.12 -22.48 14.64
C LEU A 54 22.73 -21.74 13.46
N ARG A 55 22.93 -22.40 12.33
CA ARG A 55 23.44 -21.78 11.10
C ARG A 55 22.32 -21.67 10.08
N ASN A 56 21.96 -20.43 9.74
CA ASN A 56 21.01 -20.17 8.66
C ASN A 56 21.78 -20.09 7.33
N ASN A 57 21.89 -21.20 6.62
CA ASN A 57 22.40 -21.28 5.24
C ASN A 57 21.29 -21.10 4.19
N SER A 58 20.04 -20.80 4.60
CA SER A 58 18.98 -20.48 3.65
C SER A 58 19.13 -19.06 3.11
N GLN A 59 18.41 -18.76 2.03
CA GLN A 59 18.34 -17.42 1.44
C GLN A 59 17.38 -16.47 2.18
N SER A 60 16.56 -16.97 3.10
CA SER A 60 15.57 -16.18 3.85
C SER A 60 16.05 -15.92 5.28
N ALA A 61 15.78 -14.74 5.83
CA ALA A 61 16.06 -14.51 7.25
C ALA A 61 15.18 -15.42 8.12
N LEU A 62 15.75 -15.93 9.20
CA LEU A 62 15.02 -16.75 10.15
C LEU A 62 14.43 -15.85 11.24
N ARG A 63 13.12 -15.94 11.42
CA ARG A 63 12.35 -15.05 12.30
C ARG A 63 12.03 -15.70 13.64
N GLU A 64 11.64 -16.99 13.64
CA GLU A 64 11.26 -17.70 14.87
C GLU A 64 11.89 -19.10 14.89
N VAL A 65 12.28 -19.57 16.08
CA VAL A 65 12.75 -20.94 16.30
C VAL A 65 12.12 -21.51 17.55
N TYR A 66 11.40 -22.60 17.39
CA TYR A 66 10.79 -23.34 18.47
C TYR A 66 11.47 -24.70 18.63
N LEU A 67 11.77 -25.05 19.88
CA LEU A 67 12.33 -26.35 20.28
C LEU A 67 11.56 -26.84 21.50
N TRP A 68 10.91 -28.00 21.38
CA TRP A 68 10.12 -28.61 22.44
C TRP A 68 10.20 -30.14 22.45
N GLU A 69 9.83 -30.74 23.58
CA GLU A 69 9.77 -32.19 23.77
C GLU A 69 8.34 -32.72 23.49
N GLY A 70 8.21 -33.92 22.93
CA GLY A 70 6.92 -34.59 22.73
C GLY A 70 6.25 -34.39 21.36
N ALA A 71 4.94 -34.70 21.29
CA ALA A 71 4.18 -34.77 20.04
C ALA A 71 3.87 -33.40 19.41
N ALA A 72 3.65 -33.40 18.09
CA ALA A 72 3.54 -32.23 17.22
C ALA A 72 2.17 -31.53 17.25
N SER A 73 1.72 -31.07 18.43
CA SER A 73 0.54 -30.20 18.50
C SER A 73 0.97 -28.73 18.53
N ALA A 74 0.21 -27.82 17.90
CA ALA A 74 0.50 -26.38 17.99
C ALA A 74 0.45 -25.84 19.43
N ARG A 75 -0.34 -26.49 20.30
CA ARG A 75 -0.45 -26.16 21.74
C ARG A 75 0.76 -26.60 22.58
N SER A 76 1.67 -27.41 22.03
CA SER A 76 2.87 -27.90 22.72
C SER A 76 4.17 -27.23 22.26
N GLN A 77 4.10 -26.26 21.34
CA GLN A 77 5.28 -25.52 20.90
C GLN A 77 5.77 -24.64 22.06
N GLY A 78 7.01 -24.85 22.49
CA GLY A 78 7.64 -24.06 23.53
C GLY A 78 7.79 -22.58 23.13
N PRO A 79 8.40 -21.73 23.97
CA PRO A 79 8.64 -20.34 23.62
C PRO A 79 9.58 -20.23 22.40
N ASP A 80 9.43 -19.15 21.64
CA ASP A 80 10.40 -18.79 20.62
C ASP A 80 11.76 -18.55 21.27
N ARG A 81 12.79 -19.15 20.68
CA ARG A 81 14.17 -19.12 21.16
C ARG A 81 14.98 -17.97 20.56
N LEU A 82 14.45 -17.28 19.54
CA LEU A 82 15.05 -16.06 19.00
C LEU A 82 14.52 -14.80 19.71
N GLY A 83 13.25 -14.79 20.13
CA GLY A 83 12.66 -13.66 20.81
C GLY A 83 12.42 -12.51 19.83
N ALA A 84 13.15 -11.41 19.98
CA ALA A 84 13.08 -10.28 19.05
C ALA A 84 14.17 -10.34 17.96
N ASP A 85 15.11 -11.28 18.08
CA ASP A 85 16.23 -11.39 17.15
C ASP A 85 15.82 -12.07 15.85
N MET A 86 16.49 -11.70 14.76
CA MET A 86 16.40 -12.40 13.47
C MET A 86 17.78 -12.90 13.06
N VAL A 87 17.85 -14.11 12.50
CA VAL A 87 19.09 -14.68 12.00
C VAL A 87 19.12 -14.54 10.48
N ALA A 88 19.80 -13.51 9.99
CA ALA A 88 19.93 -13.27 8.55
C ALA A 88 20.59 -14.45 7.81
N ALA A 89 20.39 -14.50 6.49
CA ALA A 89 21.00 -15.50 5.62
C ALA A 89 22.54 -15.53 5.78
N GLY A 90 23.10 -16.73 5.81
CA GLY A 90 24.53 -17.00 6.03
C GLY A 90 25.02 -16.76 7.47
N ARG A 91 24.16 -16.39 8.42
CA ARG A 91 24.55 -16.09 9.80
C ARG A 91 24.40 -17.29 10.72
N THR A 92 25.17 -17.26 11.80
CA THR A 92 25.09 -18.22 12.90
C THR A 92 24.57 -17.53 14.16
N TYR A 93 23.74 -18.23 14.92
CA TYR A 93 23.15 -17.80 16.17
C TYR A 93 23.36 -18.86 17.26
N ARG A 94 23.54 -18.45 18.50
CA ARG A 94 23.74 -19.36 19.64
C ARG A 94 22.41 -19.58 20.35
N LEU A 95 21.89 -20.80 20.27
CA LEU A 95 20.67 -21.19 20.97
C LEU A 95 21.03 -21.79 22.33
N ASN A 96 20.66 -21.08 23.39
CA ASN A 96 20.73 -21.61 24.74
C ASN A 96 19.44 -22.37 25.06
N LEU A 97 19.55 -23.70 25.19
CA LEU A 97 18.40 -24.58 25.40
C LEU A 97 18.08 -24.77 26.88
N GLY A 98 18.99 -24.44 27.79
CA GLY A 98 18.80 -24.74 29.20
C GLY A 98 19.02 -26.23 29.48
N ARG A 99 18.28 -26.75 30.48
CA ARG A 99 18.24 -28.17 30.81
C ARG A 99 17.11 -28.83 30.04
N VAL A 100 17.44 -29.50 28.95
CA VAL A 100 16.50 -30.23 28.09
C VAL A 100 16.96 -31.67 27.85
N GLY A 101 16.01 -32.53 27.50
CA GLY A 101 16.27 -33.87 26.98
C GLY A 101 16.92 -33.86 25.59
N CYS A 102 17.37 -35.03 25.13
CA CYS A 102 18.07 -35.16 23.85
C CYS A 102 17.13 -35.06 22.64
N GLN A 103 15.96 -35.68 22.71
CA GLN A 103 15.04 -35.78 21.59
C GLN A 103 14.09 -34.59 21.59
N MET A 104 14.31 -33.67 20.66
CA MET A 104 13.48 -32.47 20.51
C MET A 104 12.83 -32.43 19.14
N ARG A 105 11.74 -31.67 19.03
CA ARG A 105 11.19 -31.23 17.75
C ARG A 105 11.59 -29.79 17.51
N LEU A 106 12.10 -29.53 16.32
CA LEU A 106 12.38 -28.20 15.80
C LEU A 106 11.19 -27.73 14.97
N ARG A 107 10.84 -26.45 15.12
CA ARG A 107 10.12 -25.67 14.11
C ARG A 107 10.86 -24.35 13.89
N ALA A 108 11.30 -24.10 12.66
CA ALA A 108 11.96 -22.87 12.26
C ALA A 108 11.05 -22.12 11.30
N VAL A 109 10.73 -20.85 11.55
CA VAL A 109 9.87 -20.00 10.70
C VAL A 109 10.70 -18.87 10.12
N PHE A 110 10.65 -18.74 8.80
CA PHE A 110 11.41 -17.76 8.04
C PHE A 110 10.58 -16.50 7.78
N GLU A 111 11.25 -15.43 7.39
CA GLU A 111 10.65 -14.14 7.04
C GLU A 111 9.62 -14.27 5.91
N ASP A 112 9.86 -15.16 4.95
CA ASP A 112 8.95 -15.49 3.84
C ASP A 112 7.71 -16.31 4.26
N GLY A 113 7.53 -16.55 5.56
CA GLY A 113 6.41 -17.31 6.13
C GLY A 113 6.53 -18.84 5.96
N SER A 114 7.54 -19.33 5.24
CA SER A 114 7.82 -20.76 5.19
C SER A 114 8.30 -21.27 6.55
N ALA A 115 8.12 -22.57 6.79
CA ALA A 115 8.59 -23.18 8.02
C ALA A 115 9.20 -24.57 7.78
N GLU A 116 10.25 -24.90 8.52
CA GLU A 116 10.77 -26.25 8.63
C GLU A 116 10.28 -26.88 9.92
N ALA A 117 9.91 -28.16 9.90
CA ALA A 117 9.74 -28.92 11.13
C ALA A 117 10.38 -30.31 11.01
N ARG A 118 11.26 -30.65 11.95
CA ARG A 118 11.92 -31.97 11.98
C ARG A 118 12.29 -32.38 13.41
N PRO A 119 12.37 -33.69 13.72
CA PRO A 119 13.00 -34.14 14.94
C PRO A 119 14.51 -33.83 14.91
N VAL A 120 15.07 -33.51 16.07
CA VAL A 120 16.51 -33.23 16.26
C VAL A 120 16.98 -33.89 17.55
N ASP A 121 18.07 -34.65 17.47
CA ASP A 121 18.80 -35.10 18.66
C ASP A 121 19.82 -34.01 19.05
N VAL A 122 19.47 -33.17 20.03
CA VAL A 122 20.34 -32.06 20.48
C VAL A 122 21.52 -32.53 21.35
N CYS A 123 21.60 -33.83 21.68
CA CYS A 123 22.76 -34.41 22.36
C CYS A 123 23.84 -34.83 21.37
N GLN A 124 23.45 -35.22 20.16
CA GLN A 124 24.37 -35.57 19.08
C GLN A 124 24.62 -34.38 18.14
N THR A 125 23.67 -33.47 18.01
CA THR A 125 23.74 -32.31 17.12
C THR A 125 24.37 -31.12 17.83
N ARG A 126 25.57 -30.71 17.40
CA ARG A 126 26.25 -29.50 17.90
C ARG A 126 25.92 -28.25 17.09
N GLU A 127 25.65 -28.43 15.80
CA GLU A 127 25.27 -27.37 14.87
C GLU A 127 24.00 -27.78 14.13
N LEU A 128 22.96 -26.96 14.24
CA LEU A 128 21.73 -27.08 13.52
C LEU A 128 21.81 -26.22 12.26
N VAL A 129 21.96 -26.86 11.11
CA VAL A 129 21.98 -26.19 9.81
C VAL A 129 20.57 -26.15 9.23
N LEU A 130 20.11 -24.94 8.90
CA LEU A 130 18.92 -24.67 8.12
C LEU A 130 19.36 -24.22 6.73
N ASP A 131 19.00 -24.95 5.68
CA ASP A 131 19.40 -24.65 4.31
C ASP A 131 18.23 -24.85 3.33
N ASP A 132 18.39 -24.49 2.06
CA ASP A 132 17.32 -24.62 1.06
C ASP A 132 17.26 -25.99 0.36
N SER A 133 18.02 -27.00 0.83
CA SER A 133 18.14 -28.30 0.13
C SER A 133 16.81 -29.05 0.01
N ASN A 134 15.92 -28.88 0.99
CA ASN A 134 14.59 -29.50 1.05
C ASN A 134 13.46 -28.51 0.73
N THR A 135 13.74 -27.55 -0.16
CA THR A 135 12.73 -26.59 -0.63
C THR A 135 12.33 -26.88 -2.06
N ARG A 136 11.04 -26.73 -2.36
CA ARG A 136 10.51 -26.74 -3.71
C ARG A 136 10.19 -25.30 -4.12
N PRO A 137 10.94 -24.69 -5.06
CA PRO A 137 10.59 -23.38 -5.58
C PRO A 137 9.30 -23.49 -6.38
N VAL A 138 8.41 -22.52 -6.21
CA VAL A 138 7.16 -22.41 -6.99
C VAL A 138 7.01 -20.98 -7.47
N ASP A 139 6.82 -20.83 -8.77
CA ASP A 139 6.62 -19.51 -9.40
C ASP A 139 5.14 -19.13 -9.36
N ILE A 140 4.84 -18.01 -8.73
CA ILE A 140 3.50 -17.42 -8.64
C ILE A 140 3.44 -16.29 -9.66
N THR A 141 2.53 -16.39 -10.63
CA THR A 141 2.35 -15.36 -11.66
C THR A 141 0.99 -14.70 -11.49
N ASN A 142 0.99 -13.38 -11.31
CA ASN A 142 -0.23 -12.59 -11.19
C ASN A 142 -0.57 -11.93 -12.54
N ASN A 143 -1.22 -12.66 -13.44
CA ASN A 143 -1.77 -12.10 -14.69
C ASN A 143 -3.13 -11.43 -14.47
N THR A 144 -3.39 -10.91 -13.28
CA THR A 144 -4.57 -10.10 -13.01
C THR A 144 -4.23 -8.62 -13.04
N ASP A 145 -5.26 -7.82 -12.87
CA ASP A 145 -5.19 -6.37 -12.84
C ASP A 145 -5.18 -5.83 -11.39
N ALA A 146 -5.21 -6.72 -10.39
CA ALA A 146 -5.18 -6.41 -8.98
C ALA A 146 -3.90 -6.92 -8.31
N GLU A 147 -3.46 -6.25 -7.26
CA GLU A 147 -2.36 -6.72 -6.42
C GLU A 147 -2.80 -7.94 -5.60
N LEU A 148 -2.01 -9.02 -5.67
CA LEU A 148 -2.21 -10.22 -4.87
C LEU A 148 -1.66 -9.97 -3.46
N MET A 149 -2.54 -10.04 -2.47
CA MET A 149 -2.21 -9.73 -1.07
C MET A 149 -1.90 -10.98 -0.26
N GLN A 150 -2.57 -12.10 -0.54
CA GLN A 150 -2.41 -13.35 0.22
C GLN A 150 -2.49 -14.54 -0.73
N LEU A 151 -1.71 -15.58 -0.44
CA LEU A 151 -1.75 -16.85 -1.18
C LEU A 151 -1.81 -18.02 -0.20
N TYR A 152 -2.91 -18.76 -0.23
CA TYR A 152 -3.07 -19.98 0.53
C TYR A 152 -2.92 -21.20 -0.38
N LEU A 153 -2.12 -22.16 0.06
CA LEU A 153 -2.00 -23.47 -0.60
C LEU A 153 -2.57 -24.53 0.35
N ALA A 154 -3.80 -24.94 0.10
CA ALA A 154 -4.48 -25.97 0.87
C ALA A 154 -4.22 -27.35 0.27
N ARG A 155 -4.12 -28.36 1.13
CA ARG A 155 -4.22 -29.77 0.74
C ARG A 155 -5.68 -30.22 0.87
N PRO A 156 -6.08 -31.34 0.23
CA PRO A 156 -7.44 -31.85 0.35
C PRO A 156 -7.92 -32.05 1.79
N ASP A 157 -7.00 -32.28 2.73
CA ASP A 157 -7.25 -32.58 4.13
C ASP A 157 -6.91 -31.44 5.10
N ALA A 158 -6.28 -30.35 4.63
CA ALA A 158 -5.76 -29.30 5.50
C ALA A 158 -5.65 -27.94 4.80
N ALA A 159 -6.20 -26.91 5.43
CA ALA A 159 -5.93 -25.53 5.03
C ALA A 159 -4.45 -25.18 5.28
N GLY A 160 -3.80 -24.58 4.28
CA GLY A 160 -2.44 -24.08 4.43
C GLY A 160 -2.38 -22.65 4.98
N PRO A 161 -1.23 -22.25 5.55
CA PRO A 161 -1.00 -20.86 5.91
C PRO A 161 -0.85 -19.97 4.67
N ASP A 162 -0.88 -18.66 4.89
CA ASP A 162 -0.48 -17.70 3.86
C ASP A 162 0.99 -17.89 3.51
N ARG A 163 1.29 -17.98 2.22
CA ARG A 163 2.60 -18.24 1.64
C ARG A 163 3.30 -16.98 1.14
N LEU A 164 2.64 -15.82 1.14
CA LEU A 164 3.29 -14.54 0.87
C LEU A 164 3.81 -13.85 2.13
N GLY A 165 3.21 -14.15 3.29
CA GLY A 165 3.60 -13.52 4.56
C GLY A 165 3.27 -12.03 4.54
N SER A 166 4.30 -11.17 4.61
CA SER A 166 4.15 -9.72 4.46
C SER A 166 4.38 -9.22 3.03
N ALA A 167 4.80 -10.10 2.11
CA ALA A 167 4.99 -9.74 0.72
C ALA A 167 3.64 -9.61 -0.01
N THR A 168 3.62 -8.85 -1.10
CA THR A 168 2.52 -8.79 -2.06
C THR A 168 3.06 -9.02 -3.46
N VAL A 169 2.21 -9.44 -4.39
CA VAL A 169 2.58 -9.60 -5.81
C VAL A 169 1.82 -8.56 -6.63
N PRO A 170 2.50 -7.52 -7.14
CA PRO A 170 1.85 -6.50 -7.98
C PRO A 170 1.10 -7.11 -9.17
N ALA A 171 0.15 -6.35 -9.71
CA ALA A 171 -0.54 -6.74 -10.93
C ALA A 171 0.45 -6.90 -12.09
N ASN A 172 0.34 -8.00 -12.85
CA ASN A 172 1.23 -8.36 -13.95
C ASN A 172 2.67 -8.66 -13.54
N ASP A 173 2.88 -9.08 -12.30
CA ASP A 173 4.19 -9.44 -11.76
C ASP A 173 4.24 -10.92 -11.36
N SER A 174 5.45 -11.40 -11.05
CA SER A 174 5.69 -12.75 -10.57
C SER A 174 6.48 -12.75 -9.27
N PHE A 175 6.20 -13.74 -8.42
CA PHE A 175 6.87 -13.93 -7.14
C PHE A 175 7.21 -15.39 -6.94
N ARG A 176 8.38 -15.69 -6.37
CA ARG A 176 8.82 -17.06 -6.13
C ARG A 176 8.71 -17.40 -4.66
N ILE A 177 7.86 -18.38 -4.34
CA ILE A 177 7.76 -18.95 -3.00
C ILE A 177 8.62 -20.22 -2.90
N ARG A 178 8.94 -20.62 -1.66
CA ARG A 178 9.63 -21.88 -1.37
C ARG A 178 8.76 -22.73 -0.45
N LEU A 179 8.38 -23.91 -0.94
CA LEU A 179 7.65 -24.89 -0.15
C LEU A 179 8.68 -25.76 0.59
N ARG A 180 8.83 -25.49 1.88
CA ARG A 180 9.80 -26.16 2.76
C ARG A 180 9.12 -27.31 3.50
N GLY A 181 9.69 -28.51 3.44
CA GLY A 181 9.15 -29.69 4.13
C GLY A 181 7.81 -30.21 3.61
N GLU A 182 7.34 -29.71 2.47
CA GLU A 182 6.10 -30.17 1.83
C GLU A 182 6.37 -31.37 0.93
N THR A 183 5.91 -32.54 1.35
CA THR A 183 6.03 -33.79 0.58
C THR A 183 4.88 -33.98 -0.42
N GLY A 184 3.74 -33.32 -0.19
CA GLY A 184 2.59 -33.36 -1.09
C GLY A 184 2.86 -32.65 -2.41
N CYS A 185 2.19 -33.11 -3.46
CA CYS A 185 2.25 -32.52 -4.80
C CYS A 185 0.98 -31.75 -5.17
N GLU A 186 -0.17 -32.16 -4.64
CA GLU A 186 -1.48 -31.64 -5.01
C GLU A 186 -1.92 -30.56 -4.02
N PHE A 187 -2.21 -29.38 -4.56
CA PHE A 187 -2.64 -28.24 -3.77
C PHE A 187 -3.81 -27.53 -4.44
N GLU A 188 -4.79 -27.10 -3.65
CA GLU A 188 -5.73 -26.07 -4.06
C GLU A 188 -5.12 -24.71 -3.72
N ALA A 189 -5.06 -23.81 -4.70
CA ALA A 189 -4.49 -22.47 -4.51
C ALA A 189 -5.59 -21.43 -4.42
N ARG A 190 -5.67 -20.72 -3.27
CA ARG A 190 -6.57 -19.60 -3.07
C ARG A 190 -5.79 -18.30 -2.95
N ALA A 191 -6.10 -17.35 -3.80
CA ALA A 191 -5.56 -16.01 -3.82
C ALA A 191 -6.56 -15.01 -3.26
N VAL A 192 -6.09 -14.05 -2.46
CA VAL A 192 -6.85 -12.87 -2.03
C VAL A 192 -6.19 -11.64 -2.62
N PHE A 193 -6.93 -10.87 -3.40
CA PHE A 193 -6.46 -9.65 -4.05
C PHE A 193 -6.89 -8.40 -3.28
N ARG A 194 -6.22 -7.27 -3.55
CA ARG A 194 -6.64 -5.96 -3.06
C ARG A 194 -8.11 -5.70 -3.41
N GLY A 195 -8.88 -5.20 -2.44
CA GLY A 195 -10.33 -5.06 -2.56
C GLY A 195 -11.11 -6.34 -2.25
N SER A 196 -10.49 -7.31 -1.58
CA SER A 196 -11.11 -8.53 -1.04
C SER A 196 -11.76 -9.43 -2.10
N ARG A 197 -11.23 -9.42 -3.32
CA ARG A 197 -11.62 -10.39 -4.36
C ARG A 197 -10.83 -11.67 -4.12
N GLU A 198 -11.50 -12.81 -4.18
CA GLU A 198 -10.85 -14.12 -4.04
C GLU A 198 -10.86 -14.86 -5.38
N ALA A 199 -9.77 -15.58 -5.67
CA ALA A 199 -9.74 -16.55 -6.75
C ALA A 199 -9.26 -17.89 -6.23
N VAL A 200 -9.97 -18.95 -6.58
CA VAL A 200 -9.57 -20.33 -6.30
C VAL A 200 -9.16 -20.98 -7.60
N ARG A 201 -8.01 -21.66 -7.60
CA ARG A 201 -7.59 -22.55 -8.67
C ARG A 201 -7.87 -23.98 -8.26
N GLN A 202 -8.34 -24.76 -9.23
CA GLN A 202 -8.46 -26.21 -9.12
C GLN A 202 -7.13 -26.85 -8.67
N PRO A 203 -7.16 -28.08 -8.13
CA PRO A 203 -5.97 -28.76 -7.68
C PRO A 203 -4.83 -28.71 -8.71
N VAL A 204 -3.72 -28.09 -8.33
CA VAL A 204 -2.48 -28.00 -9.11
C VAL A 204 -1.48 -29.03 -8.61
N ASN A 205 -0.80 -29.71 -9.54
CA ASN A 205 0.29 -30.62 -9.21
C ASN A 205 1.63 -29.88 -9.32
N LEU A 206 2.15 -29.43 -8.18
CA LEU A 206 3.40 -28.66 -8.10
C LEU A 206 4.66 -29.51 -8.25
N CYS A 207 4.52 -30.84 -8.32
CA CYS A 207 5.64 -31.74 -8.64
C CYS A 207 5.87 -31.84 -10.14
N THR A 208 4.82 -31.76 -10.95
CA THR A 208 4.93 -31.77 -12.41
C THR A 208 5.06 -30.35 -12.96
N THR A 209 4.31 -29.39 -12.40
CA THR A 209 4.33 -27.99 -12.84
C THR A 209 4.55 -27.08 -11.63
N PRO A 210 5.79 -26.67 -11.34
CA PRO A 210 6.12 -25.85 -10.18
C PRO A 210 5.75 -24.36 -10.40
N SER A 211 4.56 -24.09 -10.92
CA SER A 211 4.05 -22.72 -11.07
C SER A 211 2.53 -22.65 -10.86
N ILE A 212 2.08 -21.49 -10.39
CA ILE A 212 0.66 -21.16 -10.21
C ILE A 212 0.43 -19.81 -10.87
N ALA A 213 -0.52 -19.75 -11.81
CA ALA A 213 -0.89 -18.51 -12.47
C ALA A 213 -2.32 -18.11 -12.11
N PHE A 214 -2.50 -16.84 -11.71
CA PHE A 214 -3.80 -16.21 -11.55
C PHE A 214 -4.09 -15.29 -12.73
N GLY A 215 -5.36 -15.19 -13.14
CA GLY A 215 -5.75 -14.53 -14.39
C GLY A 215 -5.56 -15.41 -15.64
N ASP A 216 -5.86 -14.86 -16.80
CA ASP A 216 -5.69 -15.53 -18.09
C ASP A 216 -4.48 -14.91 -18.82
N PRO A 217 -3.39 -15.67 -19.03
CA PRO A 217 -2.22 -15.17 -19.74
C PRO A 217 -2.50 -14.84 -21.21
N ALA A 218 -3.56 -15.41 -21.81
CA ALA A 218 -3.95 -15.11 -23.19
C ALA A 218 -4.58 -13.72 -23.34
N VAL A 219 -5.02 -13.09 -22.25
CA VAL A 219 -5.50 -11.70 -22.27
C VAL A 219 -4.28 -10.78 -22.40
N PRO A 220 -4.13 -10.01 -23.49
CA PRO A 220 -2.94 -9.22 -23.73
C PRO A 220 -2.80 -8.09 -22.71
N LEU A 221 -1.56 -7.83 -22.28
CA LEU A 221 -1.22 -6.64 -21.53
C LEU A 221 -1.22 -5.43 -22.46
N ARG A 222 -1.97 -4.39 -22.08
CA ARG A 222 -2.07 -3.13 -22.80
C ARG A 222 -1.49 -2.02 -21.95
N GLU A 223 -0.79 -1.10 -22.59
CA GLU A 223 -0.14 0.03 -21.93
C GLU A 223 -0.59 1.34 -22.59
N ILE A 224 -0.92 2.33 -21.76
CA ILE A 224 -1.30 3.67 -22.23
C ILE A 224 -0.80 4.70 -21.24
N THR A 225 -0.35 5.85 -21.73
CA THR A 225 0.02 6.95 -20.84
C THR A 225 -1.23 7.69 -20.40
N VAL A 226 -1.42 7.86 -19.09
CA VAL A 226 -2.49 8.68 -18.52
C VAL A 226 -1.86 9.91 -17.86
N ALA A 227 -2.27 11.10 -18.29
CA ALA A 227 -1.76 12.36 -17.78
C ALA A 227 -2.82 13.12 -16.98
N ASN A 228 -2.43 13.60 -15.80
CA ASN A 228 -3.22 14.55 -15.04
C ASN A 228 -2.90 15.98 -15.52
N ARG A 229 -3.76 16.55 -16.35
CA ARG A 229 -3.69 17.95 -16.79
C ARG A 229 -4.77 18.81 -16.13
N SER A 230 -5.28 18.37 -14.99
CA SER A 230 -6.07 19.22 -14.09
C SER A 230 -5.14 19.98 -13.12
N ARG A 231 -5.68 20.96 -12.38
CA ARG A 231 -4.96 21.58 -11.25
C ARG A 231 -5.11 20.80 -9.94
N ARG A 232 -5.81 19.67 -9.93
CA ARG A 232 -6.12 18.87 -8.72
C ARG A 232 -5.28 17.60 -8.70
N VAL A 233 -4.90 17.14 -7.52
CA VAL A 233 -4.24 15.83 -7.35
C VAL A 233 -5.25 14.73 -7.68
N MET A 234 -4.88 13.81 -8.56
CA MET A 234 -5.65 12.59 -8.84
C MET A 234 -5.25 11.53 -7.82
N ARG A 235 -6.23 11.04 -7.06
CA ARG A 235 -6.02 10.09 -5.96
C ARG A 235 -6.28 8.66 -6.40
N GLU A 236 -7.28 8.45 -7.26
CA GLU A 236 -7.62 7.12 -7.76
C GLU A 236 -7.77 7.16 -9.29
N LEU A 237 -7.39 6.07 -9.94
CA LEU A 237 -7.60 5.84 -11.36
C LEU A 237 -8.16 4.42 -11.54
N TYR A 238 -9.27 4.29 -12.25
CA TYR A 238 -9.92 3.02 -12.50
C TYR A 238 -10.02 2.76 -14.00
N ALA A 239 -10.02 1.48 -14.37
CA ALA A 239 -10.28 1.02 -15.73
C ALA A 239 -11.38 -0.06 -15.72
N ALA A 240 -12.20 -0.10 -16.77
CA ALA A 240 -13.21 -1.14 -16.97
C ALA A 240 -13.35 -1.46 -18.47
N ALA A 241 -13.42 -2.75 -18.80
CA ALA A 241 -13.83 -3.20 -20.13
C ALA A 241 -15.36 -3.18 -20.25
N GLY A 242 -15.88 -2.74 -21.40
CA GLY A 242 -17.32 -2.59 -21.65
C GLY A 242 -18.10 -1.87 -20.53
N THR A 243 -19.30 -2.36 -20.23
CA THR A 243 -20.22 -1.82 -19.20
C THR A 243 -20.03 -2.44 -17.82
N GLY A 244 -18.97 -3.23 -17.61
CA GLY A 244 -18.70 -3.92 -16.36
C GLY A 244 -18.42 -3.01 -15.16
N ALA A 245 -18.31 -3.62 -13.99
CA ALA A 245 -17.87 -2.93 -12.77
C ALA A 245 -16.45 -2.38 -12.92
N TRP A 246 -16.14 -1.29 -12.19
CA TRP A 246 -14.79 -0.73 -12.16
C TRP A 246 -13.79 -1.74 -11.58
N GLY A 247 -12.60 -1.80 -12.20
CA GLY A 247 -11.45 -2.54 -11.68
C GLY A 247 -10.94 -1.97 -10.34
N PRO A 248 -9.85 -2.54 -9.80
CA PRO A 248 -9.17 -1.95 -8.66
C PRO A 248 -8.55 -0.60 -9.04
N ASP A 249 -8.25 0.21 -8.03
CA ASP A 249 -7.48 1.44 -8.24
C ASP A 249 -6.07 1.11 -8.76
N ARG A 250 -5.67 1.83 -9.83
CA ARG A 250 -4.41 1.67 -10.55
C ARG A 250 -3.29 2.53 -9.98
N LEU A 251 -3.60 3.52 -9.13
CA LEU A 251 -2.60 4.30 -8.43
C LEU A 251 -2.17 3.62 -7.11
N GLY A 252 -3.07 2.85 -6.49
CA GLY A 252 -2.76 2.10 -5.28
C GLY A 252 -2.62 3.04 -4.09
N SER A 253 -1.43 3.12 -3.50
CA SER A 253 -1.11 4.11 -2.47
C SER A 253 -0.51 5.40 -3.04
N ALA A 254 -0.19 5.42 -4.34
CA ALA A 254 0.36 6.60 -4.99
C ALA A 254 -0.75 7.60 -5.32
N VAL A 255 -0.34 8.84 -5.60
CA VAL A 255 -1.19 9.88 -6.16
C VAL A 255 -0.50 10.48 -7.38
N LEU A 256 -1.28 11.07 -8.28
CA LEU A 256 -0.78 11.71 -9.49
C LEU A 256 -1.01 13.22 -9.40
N ALA A 257 0.03 13.98 -9.13
CA ALA A 257 -0.03 15.44 -9.00
C ALA A 257 -0.34 16.14 -10.34
N PRO A 258 -0.78 17.42 -10.32
CA PRO A 258 -0.96 18.22 -11.53
C PRO A 258 0.27 18.20 -12.44
N GLY A 259 0.04 17.98 -13.73
CA GLY A 259 1.08 17.91 -14.76
C GLY A 259 1.81 16.56 -14.86
N GLN A 260 1.61 15.64 -13.92
CA GLN A 260 2.26 14.33 -13.95
C GLN A 260 1.52 13.32 -14.86
N SER A 261 2.24 12.27 -15.23
CA SER A 261 1.70 11.13 -15.99
C SER A 261 2.16 9.80 -15.44
N ILE A 262 1.36 8.77 -15.67
CA ILE A 262 1.61 7.37 -15.32
C ILE A 262 1.45 6.51 -16.58
N LEU A 263 2.27 5.47 -16.70
CA LEU A 263 2.03 4.38 -17.65
C LEU A 263 1.02 3.41 -17.05
N LEU A 264 -0.25 3.53 -17.45
CA LEU A 264 -1.29 2.60 -17.07
C LEU A 264 -1.08 1.28 -17.81
N ARG A 265 -0.89 0.21 -17.04
CA ARG A 265 -0.84 -1.17 -17.54
C ARG A 265 -2.13 -1.87 -17.19
N THR A 266 -2.84 -2.45 -18.15
CA THR A 266 -4.08 -3.20 -17.91
C THR A 266 -4.25 -4.35 -18.88
N ARG A 267 -4.86 -5.45 -18.43
CA ARG A 267 -5.17 -6.59 -19.30
C ARG A 267 -6.59 -6.45 -19.83
N SER A 268 -6.73 -6.47 -21.14
CA SER A 268 -8.03 -6.38 -21.80
C SER A 268 -8.02 -7.10 -23.14
N GLN A 269 -9.07 -7.90 -23.40
CA GLN A 269 -9.34 -8.46 -24.72
C GLN A 269 -9.81 -7.37 -25.69
N GLU A 270 -10.53 -6.37 -25.17
CA GLU A 270 -11.08 -5.25 -25.93
C GLU A 270 -10.05 -4.11 -26.01
N CYS A 271 -10.02 -3.44 -27.17
CA CYS A 271 -9.25 -2.19 -27.33
C CYS A 271 -9.96 -0.99 -26.70
N ARG A 272 -11.29 -1.01 -26.63
CA ARG A 272 -12.09 0.07 -26.06
C ARG A 272 -12.37 -0.18 -24.59
N VAL A 273 -11.99 0.78 -23.75
CA VAL A 273 -12.24 0.73 -22.31
C VAL A 273 -12.78 2.06 -21.81
N ARG A 274 -13.34 2.02 -20.62
CA ARG A 274 -13.65 3.22 -19.85
C ARG A 274 -12.56 3.45 -18.81
N LEU A 275 -12.16 4.71 -18.63
CA LEU A 275 -11.29 5.14 -17.55
C LEU A 275 -12.04 6.11 -16.64
N ARG A 276 -11.79 6.04 -15.34
CA ARG A 276 -12.35 6.97 -14.35
C ARG A 276 -11.25 7.47 -13.43
N ALA A 277 -11.08 8.79 -13.35
CA ALA A 277 -10.17 9.44 -12.42
C ALA A 277 -10.97 10.07 -11.28
N VAL A 278 -10.54 9.87 -10.03
CA VAL A 278 -11.10 10.53 -8.84
C VAL A 278 -10.04 11.46 -8.26
N PHE A 279 -10.41 12.71 -8.02
CA PHE A 279 -9.52 13.76 -7.54
C PHE A 279 -9.61 13.95 -6.02
N ALA A 280 -8.68 14.72 -5.46
CA ALA A 280 -8.58 14.97 -4.02
C ALA A 280 -9.86 15.58 -3.40
N ASP A 281 -10.67 16.29 -4.19
CA ASP A 281 -11.96 16.86 -3.81
C ASP A 281 -13.15 15.90 -3.98
N ASN A 282 -12.89 14.63 -4.28
CA ASN A 282 -13.86 13.56 -4.56
C ASN A 282 -14.68 13.75 -5.85
N ARG A 283 -14.37 14.75 -6.67
CA ARG A 283 -14.93 14.81 -8.03
C ARG A 283 -14.33 13.70 -8.88
N ALA A 284 -15.11 13.18 -9.81
CA ALA A 284 -14.66 12.16 -10.74
C ALA A 284 -14.85 12.61 -12.19
N LEU A 285 -13.89 12.27 -13.05
CA LEU A 285 -14.01 12.37 -14.50
C LEU A 285 -13.97 10.98 -15.11
N GLU A 286 -14.84 10.75 -16.09
CA GLU A 286 -14.89 9.50 -16.84
C GLU A 286 -14.58 9.76 -18.32
N GLN A 287 -13.79 8.87 -18.91
CA GLN A 287 -13.50 8.79 -20.34
C GLN A 287 -14.04 7.45 -20.83
N THR A 288 -15.09 7.46 -21.66
CA THR A 288 -15.88 6.26 -21.94
C THR A 288 -15.46 5.47 -23.19
N ASP A 289 -14.61 6.03 -24.05
CA ASP A 289 -14.18 5.42 -25.32
C ASP A 289 -12.67 5.56 -25.51
N VAL A 290 -11.90 4.99 -24.58
CA VAL A 290 -10.44 5.02 -24.62
C VAL A 290 -9.92 3.86 -25.45
N ASP A 291 -9.14 4.16 -26.49
CA ASP A 291 -8.44 3.17 -27.31
C ASP A 291 -7.07 2.78 -26.72
N LEU A 292 -7.03 1.63 -26.05
CA LEU A 292 -5.79 1.05 -25.52
C LEU A 292 -4.86 0.50 -26.61
N CYS A 293 -5.38 0.20 -27.80
CA CYS A 293 -4.58 -0.39 -28.88
C CYS A 293 -3.93 0.68 -29.77
N GLY A 294 -4.52 1.87 -29.84
CA GLY A 294 -3.95 3.01 -30.55
C GLY A 294 -2.78 3.69 -29.84
N GLY A 295 -2.56 3.37 -28.55
CA GLY A 295 -1.44 3.89 -27.74
C GLY A 295 -1.48 5.40 -27.48
N GLN A 296 -2.57 6.08 -27.85
CA GLN A 296 -2.70 7.52 -27.70
C GLN A 296 -2.79 7.89 -26.21
N PRO A 297 -1.97 8.83 -25.71
CA PRO A 297 -2.06 9.24 -24.32
C PRO A 297 -3.46 9.77 -23.96
N VAL A 298 -4.00 9.32 -22.83
CA VAL A 298 -5.24 9.85 -22.28
C VAL A 298 -4.91 11.01 -21.36
N THR A 299 -5.60 12.12 -21.55
CA THR A 299 -5.49 13.27 -20.67
C THR A 299 -6.78 13.44 -19.87
N PHE A 300 -6.63 13.47 -18.55
CA PHE A 300 -7.67 13.97 -17.67
C PHE A 300 -7.41 15.45 -17.42
N SER A 301 -8.27 16.29 -17.98
CA SER A 301 -8.31 17.72 -17.69
C SER A 301 -9.74 18.10 -17.37
N THR A 302 -9.91 18.85 -16.30
CA THR A 302 -11.15 19.56 -15.96
C THR A 302 -11.19 20.94 -16.63
N ALA A 303 -10.13 21.33 -17.35
CA ALA A 303 -9.97 22.67 -17.87
C ALA A 303 -10.97 22.95 -18.99
N ARG A 304 -11.95 23.80 -18.69
CA ARG A 304 -12.80 24.47 -19.64
C ARG A 304 -12.17 25.79 -20.02
N ARG A 305 -12.25 26.16 -21.29
CA ARG A 305 -11.71 27.42 -21.80
C ARG A 305 -12.83 28.28 -22.34
N VAL A 306 -12.73 29.56 -22.04
CA VAL A 306 -13.60 30.60 -22.60
C VAL A 306 -12.76 31.75 -23.09
N THR A 307 -13.19 32.38 -24.16
CA THR A 307 -12.59 33.62 -24.66
C THR A 307 -13.32 34.79 -24.06
N LEU A 308 -12.61 35.60 -23.27
CA LEU A 308 -13.08 36.92 -22.89
C LEU A 308 -12.88 37.87 -24.07
N VAL A 309 -13.91 38.62 -24.43
CA VAL A 309 -13.84 39.70 -25.41
C VAL A 309 -14.07 41.00 -24.68
N GLN A 310 -13.02 41.82 -24.59
CA GLN A 310 -13.08 43.03 -23.83
C GLN A 310 -13.71 44.16 -24.66
N ASN A 311 -14.98 44.45 -24.43
CA ASN A 311 -15.71 45.57 -25.03
C ASN A 311 -16.09 46.65 -24.00
N HIS A 312 -15.46 46.61 -22.82
CA HIS A 312 -15.52 47.66 -21.83
C HIS A 312 -14.48 48.75 -22.10
N ALA A 313 -14.81 50.01 -21.80
CA ALA A 313 -13.92 51.15 -22.06
C ALA A 313 -12.64 51.15 -21.20
N ARG A 314 -12.68 50.51 -20.02
CA ARG A 314 -11.53 50.37 -19.11
C ARG A 314 -10.84 49.02 -19.27
N PRO A 315 -9.49 48.96 -19.18
CA PRO A 315 -8.76 47.71 -19.22
C PRO A 315 -9.08 46.84 -17.98
N VAL A 316 -9.18 45.53 -18.19
CA VAL A 316 -9.35 44.55 -17.10
C VAL A 316 -7.96 44.10 -16.67
N ARG A 317 -7.63 44.30 -15.40
CA ARG A 317 -6.32 43.96 -14.83
C ARG A 317 -6.26 42.50 -14.38
N GLU A 318 -7.37 41.98 -13.87
CA GLU A 318 -7.45 40.61 -13.33
C GLU A 318 -8.75 39.95 -13.77
N ALA A 319 -8.70 38.64 -14.05
CA ALA A 319 -9.89 37.85 -14.32
C ALA A 319 -9.80 36.52 -13.55
N TYR A 320 -10.92 36.14 -12.96
CA TYR A 320 -11.09 34.94 -12.17
C TYR A 320 -12.29 34.17 -12.70
N LEU A 321 -12.13 32.85 -12.87
CA LEU A 321 -13.20 31.98 -13.34
C LEU A 321 -13.21 30.75 -12.43
N SER A 322 -14.31 30.55 -11.70
CA SER A 322 -14.49 29.45 -10.75
C SER A 322 -15.73 28.64 -11.09
N ASP A 323 -15.73 27.36 -10.72
CA ASP A 323 -16.96 26.55 -10.70
C ASP A 323 -17.94 27.14 -9.67
N ILE A 324 -19.25 27.08 -9.93
CA ILE A 324 -20.26 27.63 -9.02
C ILE A 324 -20.26 26.98 -7.62
N ALA A 325 -19.72 25.76 -7.50
CA ALA A 325 -19.57 25.08 -6.22
C ALA A 325 -18.32 25.52 -5.45
N ASP A 326 -17.38 26.22 -6.08
CA ASP A 326 -16.16 26.70 -5.44
C ASP A 326 -16.41 28.07 -4.79
N SER A 327 -16.16 28.18 -3.48
CA SER A 327 -16.35 29.41 -2.71
C SER A 327 -15.19 30.41 -2.83
N ASP A 328 -14.10 30.01 -3.47
CA ASP A 328 -12.89 30.81 -3.70
C ASP A 328 -12.72 31.03 -5.21
N TRP A 329 -12.38 32.26 -5.58
CA TRP A 329 -12.13 32.68 -6.97
C TRP A 329 -10.83 32.09 -7.53
N GLY A 330 -9.90 31.71 -6.66
CA GLY A 330 -8.59 31.19 -7.04
C GLY A 330 -7.62 32.26 -7.55
N ALA A 331 -6.64 31.85 -8.34
CA ALA A 331 -5.61 32.74 -8.85
C ALA A 331 -6.07 33.55 -10.09
N ASN A 332 -5.53 34.77 -10.23
CA ASN A 332 -5.73 35.58 -11.43
C ASN A 332 -5.27 34.82 -12.68
N LEU A 333 -6.16 34.75 -13.68
CA LEU A 333 -5.97 34.05 -14.94
C LEU A 333 -5.32 34.91 -16.03
N LEU A 334 -5.13 36.22 -15.78
CA LEU A 334 -4.48 37.14 -16.70
C LEU A 334 -2.99 37.32 -16.36
N ALA A 335 -2.12 37.00 -17.29
CA ALA A 335 -0.69 37.29 -17.19
C ALA A 335 -0.34 38.78 -17.43
N ALA A 336 -1.24 39.51 -18.09
CA ALA A 336 -1.14 40.95 -18.36
C ALA A 336 -2.56 41.55 -18.47
N PRO A 337 -2.75 42.86 -18.22
CA PRO A 337 -4.04 43.51 -18.38
C PRO A 337 -4.62 43.30 -19.78
N LEU A 338 -5.94 43.14 -19.87
CA LEU A 338 -6.71 42.99 -21.10
C LEU A 338 -7.28 44.35 -21.54
N PRO A 339 -6.71 45.01 -22.57
CA PRO A 339 -7.18 46.30 -23.08
C PRO A 339 -8.49 46.18 -23.86
N ASN A 340 -9.13 47.33 -24.08
CA ASN A 340 -10.32 47.44 -24.93
C ASN A 340 -10.07 46.88 -26.34
N GLY A 341 -11.04 46.14 -26.87
CA GLY A 341 -11.02 45.49 -28.18
C GLY A 341 -10.21 44.19 -28.24
N GLN A 342 -9.54 43.79 -27.15
CA GLN A 342 -8.73 42.57 -27.15
C GLN A 342 -9.50 41.34 -26.67
N ARG A 343 -8.98 40.18 -27.07
CA ARG A 343 -9.52 38.86 -26.73
C ARG A 343 -8.50 38.10 -25.89
N ARG A 344 -8.98 37.34 -24.91
CA ARG A 344 -8.12 36.47 -24.09
C ARG A 344 -8.81 35.17 -23.77
N GLU A 345 -8.16 34.06 -24.12
CA GLU A 345 -8.56 32.75 -23.60
C GLU A 345 -8.13 32.62 -22.14
N ILE A 346 -9.09 32.28 -21.28
CA ILE A 346 -8.88 31.89 -19.89
C ILE A 346 -9.51 30.52 -19.68
N GLY A 347 -9.15 29.85 -18.58
CA GLY A 347 -9.76 28.57 -18.27
C GLY A 347 -9.93 28.31 -16.79
N THR A 348 -10.88 27.44 -16.49
CA THR A 348 -11.16 26.95 -15.14
C THR A 348 -11.36 25.46 -15.13
N ASP A 349 -11.20 24.84 -13.97
CA ASP A 349 -11.51 23.44 -13.76
C ASP A 349 -12.94 23.32 -13.26
N GLY A 350 -13.78 22.47 -13.87
CA GLY A 350 -15.13 22.24 -13.33
C GLY A 350 -16.20 21.87 -14.37
N GLY A 351 -17.45 22.07 -13.96
CA GLY A 351 -18.65 21.86 -14.76
C GLY A 351 -18.93 23.00 -15.75
N CYS A 352 -20.11 22.96 -16.37
CA CYS A 352 -20.54 23.98 -17.33
C CYS A 352 -21.01 25.28 -16.68
N ARG A 353 -21.28 25.28 -15.37
CA ARG A 353 -21.74 26.46 -14.63
C ARG A 353 -20.59 27.07 -13.86
N ALA A 354 -20.30 28.33 -14.17
CA ALA A 354 -19.16 29.04 -13.60
C ALA A 354 -19.55 30.47 -13.19
N ASP A 355 -18.81 31.00 -12.23
CA ASP A 355 -18.82 32.40 -11.85
C ASP A 355 -17.57 33.06 -12.44
N LEU A 356 -17.73 34.26 -13.00
CA LEU A 356 -16.65 35.07 -13.56
C LEU A 356 -16.57 36.41 -12.80
N ARG A 357 -15.40 36.71 -12.26
CA ARG A 357 -15.10 38.01 -11.64
C ARG A 357 -13.99 38.68 -12.42
N ILE A 358 -14.18 39.96 -12.73
CA ILE A 358 -13.17 40.81 -13.38
C ILE A 358 -12.85 41.99 -12.48
N VAL A 359 -11.58 42.41 -12.45
CA VAL A 359 -11.12 43.58 -11.69
C VAL A 359 -10.48 44.56 -12.67
N PHE A 360 -10.91 45.81 -12.63
CA PHE A 360 -10.41 46.88 -13.49
C PHE A 360 -9.14 47.53 -12.92
N ASP A 361 -8.54 48.41 -13.72
CA ASP A 361 -7.35 49.19 -13.35
C ASP A 361 -7.51 50.04 -12.08
N ASN A 362 -8.72 50.53 -11.81
CA ASN A 362 -9.06 51.32 -10.63
C ASN A 362 -9.41 50.48 -9.37
N GLY A 363 -9.35 49.14 -9.46
CA GLY A 363 -9.67 48.24 -8.36
C GLY A 363 -11.16 47.90 -8.21
N ASN A 364 -12.05 48.51 -8.99
CA ASN A 364 -13.46 48.09 -9.02
C ASN A 364 -13.57 46.70 -9.64
N ALA A 365 -14.55 45.92 -9.18
CA ALA A 365 -14.82 44.59 -9.69
C ALA A 365 -16.25 44.46 -10.18
N GLU A 366 -16.44 43.61 -11.18
CA GLU A 366 -17.74 43.18 -11.69
C GLU A 366 -17.81 41.66 -11.70
N GLU A 367 -18.99 41.12 -11.42
CA GLU A 367 -19.23 39.68 -11.37
C GLU A 367 -20.38 39.28 -12.29
N ALA A 368 -20.18 38.15 -12.96
CA ALA A 368 -21.23 37.44 -13.67
C ALA A 368 -21.30 36.03 -13.11
N ARG A 369 -22.41 35.72 -12.43
CA ARG A 369 -22.60 34.44 -11.74
C ARG A 369 -23.43 33.47 -12.57
N ASN A 370 -23.20 32.19 -12.33
CA ASN A 370 -23.97 31.07 -12.86
C ASN A 370 -24.04 31.03 -14.40
N ILE A 371 -22.96 31.43 -15.06
CA ILE A 371 -22.80 31.45 -16.52
C ILE A 371 -22.67 30.02 -17.04
N ASP A 372 -23.36 29.70 -18.14
CA ASP A 372 -23.14 28.45 -18.87
C ASP A 372 -21.99 28.60 -19.90
N ILE A 373 -20.80 28.18 -19.50
CA ILE A 373 -19.58 28.26 -20.31
C ILE A 373 -19.45 27.13 -21.34
N CYS A 374 -20.34 26.13 -21.31
CA CYS A 374 -20.41 25.10 -22.34
C CYS A 374 -21.28 25.56 -23.52
N ALA A 375 -22.36 26.30 -23.23
CA ALA A 375 -23.18 26.93 -24.25
C ALA A 375 -22.53 28.21 -24.80
N ARG A 376 -21.72 28.92 -24.00
CA ARG A 376 -21.08 30.19 -24.37
C ARG A 376 -19.58 30.13 -24.13
N THR A 377 -18.84 29.80 -25.18
CA THR A 377 -17.36 29.78 -25.17
C THR A 377 -16.74 31.16 -25.38
N GLU A 378 -17.54 32.17 -25.68
CA GLU A 378 -17.15 33.57 -25.81
C GLU A 378 -17.99 34.42 -24.86
N ILE A 379 -17.31 35.16 -23.98
CA ILE A 379 -17.94 36.03 -22.98
C ILE A 379 -17.52 37.47 -23.28
N GLU A 380 -18.50 38.27 -23.69
CA GLU A 380 -18.29 39.67 -23.99
C GLU A 380 -18.40 40.51 -22.72
N LEU A 381 -17.31 41.16 -22.33
CA LEU A 381 -17.25 42.04 -21.16
C LEU A 381 -17.86 43.39 -21.57
N LYS A 382 -19.07 43.69 -21.08
CA LYS A 382 -19.80 44.94 -21.32
C LYS A 382 -20.18 45.59 -20.00
N PRO A 383 -20.35 46.92 -19.97
CA PRO A 383 -20.87 47.60 -18.79
C PRO A 383 -22.21 47.00 -18.33
N GLY A 384 -22.42 46.93 -17.01
CA GLY A 384 -23.71 46.56 -16.42
C GLY A 384 -23.81 45.11 -15.95
N TRP A 385 -22.67 44.44 -15.69
CA TRP A 385 -22.71 43.23 -14.86
C TRP A 385 -23.02 43.63 -13.42
N VAL A 386 -23.51 42.68 -12.63
CA VAL A 386 -23.90 42.98 -11.25
C VAL A 386 -22.64 43.36 -10.47
N ALA A 387 -22.64 44.58 -9.94
CA ALA A 387 -21.66 45.03 -8.97
C ALA A 387 -22.24 44.76 -7.58
N GLU A 388 -21.59 43.90 -6.78
CA GLU A 388 -21.75 43.93 -5.32
C GLU A 388 -20.71 44.88 -4.71
#